data_AF-A0A942ZAG3-F1
#
_entry.id   AF-A0A942ZAG3-F1
#
_cell.length_a   1.000
_cell.length_b   1.000
_cell.length_c   1.000
_cell.angle_alpha   90.00
_cell.angle_beta   90.00
_cell.angle_gamma   90.00
#
_symmetry.space_group_name_H-M   'P 1'
#
loop_
_entity.id
_entity.type
_entity.pdbx_description
1 polymer ?
#
loop_
_entity_poly.entity_id
_entity_poly.type
_entity_poly.pdbx_seq_one_letter_code
_entity_poly.pdbx_strand_id
1 'polypeptide(L)'
;MKFFCCGVIYSTDDPETYWCIEKYVLKKPTKDFVKSKRIFKEVVYSLFCKKNDCSKIEIHRFFKQKEEFVLAQREALKGEKARKYLERTKNMRIKQPQCCPLRPVAYSKKIPWVYGKSIDGHTQIPRYMDESGNRDVFKNNMWQKDIIKADTVVYNA
;
A
#
# COMPACT_ATOMS: atom_id res chain seq x y z
N MET A 1 13.62 1.96 2.26
CA MET A 1 14.21 2.31 3.59
C MET A 1 14.11 1.10 4.49
N LYS A 2 15.14 0.76 5.28
CA LYS A 2 15.16 -0.48 6.07
C LYS A 2 15.63 -0.27 7.51
N PHE A 3 14.96 -0.90 8.47
CA PHE A 3 15.38 -1.00 9.86
C PHE A 3 15.64 -2.45 10.25
N PHE A 4 16.62 -2.68 11.12
CA PHE A 4 16.79 -3.97 11.78
C PHE A 4 16.41 -3.87 13.26
N CYS A 5 15.46 -4.68 13.72
CA CYS A 5 15.04 -4.69 15.13
C CYS A 5 14.56 -6.07 15.59
N CYS A 6 15.05 -6.52 16.75
CA CYS A 6 14.67 -7.78 17.38
C CYS A 6 14.75 -9.00 16.44
N GLY A 7 15.76 -9.04 15.57
CA GLY A 7 15.96 -10.12 14.59
C GLY A 7 15.03 -10.05 13.37
N VAL A 8 14.27 -8.97 13.20
CA VAL A 8 13.39 -8.75 12.04
C VAL A 8 13.89 -7.55 11.24
N ILE A 9 13.86 -7.69 9.91
CA ILE A 9 14.12 -6.60 8.97
C ILE A 9 12.78 -5.97 8.61
N TYR A 10 12.65 -4.68 8.85
CA TYR A 10 11.49 -3.88 8.47
C TYR A 10 11.87 -3.05 7.25
N SER A 11 11.03 -3.02 6.23
CA SER A 11 11.29 -2.29 4.99
C SER A 11 10.07 -1.51 4.54
N THR A 12 10.27 -0.30 4.04
CA THR A 12 9.19 0.47 3.38
C THR A 12 8.71 -0.17 2.09
N ASP A 13 9.51 -1.07 1.54
CA ASP A 13 9.27 -1.70 0.24
C ASP A 13 8.66 -3.11 0.41
N ASP A 14 8.47 -3.55 1.66
CA ASP A 14 7.93 -4.85 2.01
C ASP A 14 6.48 -4.72 2.50
N PRO A 15 5.49 -5.35 1.82
CA PRO A 15 4.08 -5.31 2.21
C PRO A 15 3.80 -5.75 3.65
N GLU A 16 4.62 -6.64 4.22
CA GLU A 16 4.37 -7.14 5.57
C GLU A 16 4.86 -6.20 6.67
N THR A 17 5.83 -5.33 6.37
CA THR A 17 6.52 -4.52 7.38
C THR A 17 6.51 -3.02 7.12
N TYR A 18 6.07 -2.55 5.94
CA TYR A 18 6.06 -1.12 5.60
C TYR A 18 5.20 -0.30 6.57
N TRP A 19 4.05 -0.83 6.98
CA TRP A 19 3.13 -0.16 7.90
C TRP A 19 3.70 0.00 9.31
N CYS A 20 4.73 -0.78 9.67
CA CYS A 20 5.46 -0.63 10.93
C CYS A 20 6.40 0.58 10.91
N ILE A 21 6.65 1.18 9.74
CA ILE A 21 7.48 2.36 9.60
C ILE A 21 6.55 3.54 9.36
N GLU A 22 6.64 4.57 10.19
CA GLU A 22 5.95 5.83 9.97
C GLU A 22 6.91 6.87 9.41
N LYS A 23 6.45 7.65 8.44
CA LYS A 23 7.22 8.74 7.85
C LYS A 23 6.66 10.08 8.33
N TYR A 24 7.53 10.93 8.82
CA TYR A 24 7.20 12.28 9.25
C TYR A 24 8.05 13.29 8.49
N VAL A 25 7.46 14.43 8.17
CA VAL A 25 8.19 15.62 7.71
C VAL A 25 8.03 16.69 8.77
N LEU A 26 9.14 17.31 9.17
CA LEU A 26 9.10 18.40 10.12
C LEU A 26 8.79 19.73 9.42
N LYS A 27 7.92 20.55 10.03
CA LYS A 27 7.64 21.92 9.59
C LYS A 27 8.89 22.80 9.57
N LYS A 28 9.77 22.60 10.55
CA LYS A 28 11.07 23.27 10.68
C LYS A 28 12.13 22.23 11.06
N PRO A 29 13.31 22.22 10.42
CA PRO A 29 14.40 21.31 10.78
C PRO A 29 14.80 21.46 12.26
N THR A 30 15.28 20.38 12.89
CA THR A 30 15.80 20.47 14.26
C THR A 30 17.22 21.05 14.31
N LYS A 31 17.95 20.96 13.21
CA LYS A 31 19.25 21.61 13.00
C LYS A 31 19.16 22.48 11.76
N ASP A 32 19.59 23.73 11.87
CA ASP A 32 19.55 24.68 10.75
C ASP A 32 20.72 24.49 9.78
N PHE A 33 21.86 24.01 10.26
CA PHE A 33 23.09 23.86 9.46
C PHE A 33 23.80 22.53 9.72
N VAL A 34 24.34 21.94 8.66
CA VAL A 34 25.29 20.82 8.71
C VAL A 34 26.42 21.12 7.74
N LYS A 35 27.68 21.07 8.21
CA LYS A 35 28.88 21.35 7.39
C LYS A 35 28.76 22.67 6.59
N SER A 36 28.31 23.72 7.26
CA SER A 36 28.12 25.08 6.69
C SER A 36 27.06 25.20 5.60
N LYS A 37 26.26 24.15 5.33
CA LYS A 37 25.11 24.19 4.42
C LYS A 37 23.81 24.19 5.21
N ARG A 38 22.86 25.05 4.80
CA ARG A 38 21.55 25.18 5.43
C ARG A 38 20.67 23.98 5.11
N ILE A 39 20.04 23.41 6.13
CA ILE A 39 19.05 22.34 5.98
C ILE A 39 17.70 22.96 5.67
N PHE A 40 17.04 22.44 4.64
CA PHE A 40 15.72 22.92 4.22
C PHE A 40 14.61 21.96 4.60
N LYS A 41 14.91 20.65 4.65
CA LYS A 41 13.90 19.62 4.92
C LYS A 41 14.49 18.53 5.81
N GLU A 42 13.71 18.13 6.80
CA GLU A 42 14.04 17.02 7.69
C GLU A 42 12.90 16.01 7.67
N VAL A 43 13.23 14.77 7.31
CA VAL A 43 12.31 13.64 7.23
C VAL A 43 12.71 12.65 8.32
N VAL A 44 11.75 12.23 9.13
CA VAL A 44 11.97 11.29 10.24
C VAL A 44 11.21 10.01 9.93
N TYR A 45 11.93 8.90 9.91
CA TYR A 45 11.36 7.57 9.85
C TYR A 45 11.33 6.99 11.26
N SER A 46 10.15 6.59 11.73
CA SER A 46 9.97 5.98 13.05
C SER A 46 9.54 4.52 12.88
N LEU A 47 10.19 3.63 13.61
CA LEU A 47 9.85 2.22 13.62
C LEU A 47 8.96 1.90 14.83
N PHE A 48 7.88 1.18 14.58
CA PHE A 48 7.10 0.45 15.56
C PHE A 48 7.45 -1.05 15.48
N CYS A 49 8.18 -1.56 16.47
CA CYS A 49 8.63 -2.96 16.42
C CYS A 49 7.51 -3.93 16.84
N LYS A 50 7.34 -5.00 16.07
CA LYS A 50 6.30 -6.03 16.29
C LYS A 50 6.54 -6.91 17.53
N LYS A 51 7.80 -7.16 17.88
CA LYS A 51 8.16 -8.11 18.96
C LYS A 51 8.20 -7.44 20.32
N ASN A 52 8.94 -6.34 20.40
CA ASN A 52 9.17 -5.59 21.62
C ASN A 52 8.82 -4.11 21.37
N ASP A 53 8.54 -3.34 22.40
CA ASP A 53 8.31 -1.89 22.30
C ASP A 53 9.64 -1.10 22.12
N CYS A 54 10.40 -1.48 21.09
CA CYS A 54 11.66 -0.86 20.74
C CYS A 54 11.44 0.40 19.91
N SER A 55 11.77 1.56 20.48
CA SER A 55 11.76 2.82 19.74
C SER A 55 13.06 2.98 18.94
N LYS A 56 12.95 3.02 17.60
CA LYS A 56 14.06 3.34 16.69
C LYS A 56 13.60 4.37 15.69
N ILE A 57 14.45 5.35 15.43
CA ILE A 57 14.19 6.39 14.44
C ILE A 57 15.41 6.63 13.58
N GLU A 58 15.18 7.03 12.34
CA GLU A 58 16.22 7.50 11.44
C GLU A 58 15.81 8.84 10.84
N ILE A 59 16.68 9.83 11.00
CA ILE A 59 16.44 11.22 10.62
C ILE A 59 17.28 11.48 9.37
N HIS A 60 16.60 11.83 8.29
CA HIS A 60 17.19 12.20 7.01
C HIS A 60 17.05 13.71 6.82
N ARG A 61 18.19 14.39 6.75
CA ARG A 61 18.26 15.84 6.52
C ARG A 61 18.62 16.10 5.08
N PHE A 62 18.01 17.11 4.47
CA PHE A 62 18.19 17.44 3.07
C PHE A 62 18.60 18.91 2.89
N PHE A 63 19.56 19.12 2.00
CA PHE A 63 19.90 20.42 1.46
C PHE A 63 19.04 20.72 0.23
N LYS A 64 18.85 21.99 -0.08
CA LYS A 64 18.29 22.43 -1.35
C LYS A 64 19.44 22.76 -2.29
N GLN A 65 19.54 22.07 -3.42
CA GLN A 65 20.53 22.34 -4.46
C GLN A 65 19.76 22.60 -5.76
N LYS A 66 19.76 23.87 -6.20
CA LYS A 66 18.86 24.37 -7.25
C LYS A 66 17.39 24.07 -6.90
N GLU A 67 16.78 23.10 -7.58
CA GLU A 67 15.38 22.67 -7.38
C GLU A 67 15.26 21.31 -6.68
N GLU A 68 16.36 20.55 -6.56
CA GLU A 68 16.35 19.22 -5.97
C GLU A 68 16.77 19.21 -4.50
N PHE A 69 16.23 18.23 -3.76
CA PHE A 69 16.60 17.97 -2.38
C PHE A 69 17.65 16.86 -2.32
N VAL A 70 18.88 17.23 -1.97
CA VAL A 70 20.00 16.29 -1.83
C VAL A 70 20.16 15.89 -0.37
N LEU A 71 20.30 14.60 -0.11
CA LEU A 71 20.49 14.07 1.22
C LEU A 71 21.81 14.57 1.83
N ALA A 72 21.71 15.31 2.92
CA ALA A 72 22.82 15.92 3.65
C ALA A 72 23.43 14.97 4.68
N GLN A 73 22.57 14.37 5.50
CA GLN A 73 22.97 13.60 6.67
C GLN A 73 21.89 12.59 7.03
N ARG A 74 22.33 11.42 7.47
CA ARG A 74 21.50 10.44 8.17
C ARG A 74 21.94 10.35 9.61
N GLU A 75 20.97 10.33 10.53
CA GLU A 75 21.22 10.15 11.95
C GLU A 75 20.24 9.10 12.48
N ALA A 76 20.77 8.00 13.02
CA ALA A 76 19.96 6.93 13.60
C ALA A 76 19.97 7.03 15.12
N LEU A 77 18.79 7.10 15.73
CA LEU A 77 18.62 7.13 17.17
C LEU A 77 17.83 5.89 17.63
N LYS A 78 18.16 5.39 18.82
CA LYS A 78 17.58 4.17 19.39
C LYS A 78 17.19 4.39 20.86
N GLY A 79 16.20 3.66 21.33
CA GLY A 79 15.78 3.61 22.73
C GLY A 79 15.31 4.98 23.24
N GLU A 80 15.80 5.37 24.41
CA GLU A 80 15.39 6.59 25.09
C GLU A 80 15.70 7.87 24.28
N LYS A 81 16.83 7.89 23.55
CA LYS A 81 17.18 9.02 22.66
C LYS A 81 16.14 9.21 21.56
N ALA A 82 15.61 8.11 21.02
CA ALA A 82 14.55 8.15 20.03
C ALA A 82 13.24 8.69 20.63
N ARG A 83 12.86 8.23 21.83
CA ARG A 83 11.66 8.69 22.55
C ARG A 83 11.72 10.20 22.84
N LYS A 84 12.82 10.68 23.45
CA LYS A 84 13.04 12.10 23.74
C LYS A 84 12.97 12.97 22.48
N TYR A 85 13.54 12.49 21.37
CA TYR A 85 13.44 13.22 20.10
C TYR A 85 12.00 13.28 19.57
N LEU A 86 11.26 12.18 19.62
CA LEU A 86 9.87 12.14 19.19
C LEU A 86 9.00 13.07 20.04
N GLU A 87 9.16 13.07 21.35
CA GLU A 87 8.45 13.98 22.26
C GLU A 87 8.76 15.45 21.95
N ARG A 88 10.05 15.81 21.87
CA ARG A 88 10.48 17.18 21.56
C ARG A 88 9.92 17.70 20.24
N THR A 89 9.78 16.82 19.25
CA THR A 89 9.35 17.19 17.90
C THR A 89 7.84 17.04 17.66
N LYS A 90 7.05 16.62 18.66
CA LYS A 90 5.62 16.30 18.53
C LYS A 90 4.81 17.38 17.79
N ASN A 91 5.00 18.64 18.13
CA ASN A 91 4.23 19.77 17.56
C ASN A 91 4.68 20.19 16.15
N MET A 92 5.89 19.79 15.74
CA MET A 92 6.47 20.15 14.45
C MET A 92 6.30 19.05 13.39
N ARG A 93 5.97 17.82 13.80
CA ARG A 93 5.86 16.65 12.91
C ARG A 93 4.54 16.66 12.17
N ILE A 94 4.61 16.51 10.84
CA ILE A 94 3.48 16.22 9.97
C ILE A 94 3.65 14.79 9.47
N LYS A 95 2.69 13.91 9.77
CA LYS A 95 2.68 12.54 9.25
C LYS A 95 2.51 12.58 7.74
N GLN A 96 3.38 11.87 7.03
CA GLN A 96 3.29 11.70 5.59
C GLN A 96 2.83 10.27 5.29
N PRO A 97 1.84 10.09 4.40
CA PRO A 97 1.47 8.76 3.97
C PRO A 97 2.67 8.09 3.30
N GLN A 98 2.87 6.82 3.60
CA GLN A 98 3.83 6.00 2.86
C GLN A 98 3.16 5.46 1.60
N CYS A 99 3.90 5.39 0.50
CA CYS A 99 3.44 4.68 -0.67
C CYS A 99 3.32 3.20 -0.33
N CYS A 100 2.14 2.63 -0.57
CA CYS A 100 1.95 1.20 -0.37
C CYS A 100 2.84 0.44 -1.36
N PRO A 101 3.66 -0.53 -0.90
CA PRO A 101 4.50 -1.32 -1.80
C PRO A 101 3.69 -2.38 -2.58
N LEU A 102 2.43 -2.61 -2.22
CA LEU A 102 1.54 -3.48 -2.98
C LEU A 102 1.28 -2.86 -4.35
N ARG A 103 1.50 -3.66 -5.39
CA ARG A 103 1.08 -3.27 -6.73
C ARG A 103 -0.44 -3.20 -6.74
N PRO A 104 -1.05 -2.15 -7.31
CA PRO A 104 -2.48 -2.16 -7.53
C PRO A 104 -2.80 -3.36 -8.42
N VAL A 105 -3.54 -4.32 -7.88
CA VAL A 105 -4.09 -5.41 -8.68
C VAL A 105 -5.10 -4.77 -9.63
N ALA A 106 -4.91 -4.94 -10.93
CA ALA A 106 -5.87 -4.47 -11.91
C ALA A 106 -7.17 -5.26 -11.74
N TYR A 107 -8.10 -4.70 -10.97
CA TYR A 107 -9.46 -5.22 -10.93
C TYR A 107 -10.13 -4.89 -12.26
N SER A 108 -10.87 -5.85 -12.81
CA SER A 108 -11.78 -5.57 -13.92
C SER A 108 -12.77 -4.51 -13.46
N LYS A 109 -12.76 -3.34 -14.11
CA LYS A 109 -13.82 -2.32 -13.92
C LYS A 109 -15.20 -2.84 -14.35
N LYS A 110 -15.22 -3.93 -15.11
CA LYS A 110 -16.42 -4.57 -15.63
C LYS A 110 -16.78 -5.74 -14.73
N ILE A 111 -17.71 -5.50 -13.82
CA ILE A 111 -18.48 -6.58 -13.19
C ILE A 111 -19.47 -7.04 -14.28
N PRO A 112 -19.38 -8.28 -14.81
CA PRO A 112 -20.34 -8.72 -15.81
C PRO A 112 -21.73 -8.76 -15.18
N TRP A 113 -22.71 -8.15 -15.85
CA TRP A 113 -24.10 -8.23 -15.43
C TRP A 113 -24.58 -9.65 -15.68
N VAL A 114 -24.86 -10.39 -14.60
CA VAL A 114 -25.43 -11.73 -14.67
C VAL A 114 -26.94 -11.57 -14.57
N TYR A 115 -27.66 -11.87 -15.65
CA TYR A 115 -29.11 -11.96 -15.62
C TYR A 115 -29.54 -13.39 -15.95
N GLY A 116 -30.38 -13.96 -15.10
CA GLY A 116 -31.00 -15.26 -15.36
C GLY A 116 -32.10 -15.09 -16.39
N LYS A 117 -31.99 -15.70 -17.57
CA LYS A 117 -33.16 -15.82 -18.46
C LYS A 117 -33.99 -16.98 -17.91
N SER A 118 -35.18 -16.68 -17.41
CA SER A 118 -36.16 -17.73 -17.03
C SER A 118 -36.43 -18.59 -18.25
N ILE A 119 -36.26 -19.90 -18.08
CA ILE A 119 -36.73 -20.88 -19.06
C ILE A 119 -38.20 -21.17 -18.73
N ASP A 120 -38.48 -21.44 -17.45
CA ASP A 120 -39.81 -21.66 -16.88
C ASP A 120 -39.95 -20.95 -15.52
N GLY A 121 -41.12 -21.08 -14.87
CA GLY A 121 -41.42 -20.44 -13.58
C GLY A 121 -40.52 -20.84 -12.40
N HIS A 122 -39.72 -21.90 -12.55
CA HIS A 122 -38.83 -22.43 -11.50
C HIS A 122 -37.37 -22.62 -11.94
N THR A 123 -37.00 -22.28 -13.18
CA THR A 123 -35.64 -22.54 -13.72
C THR A 123 -35.09 -21.35 -14.51
N GLN A 124 -33.80 -21.05 -14.32
CA GLN A 124 -33.11 -19.96 -14.99
C GLN A 124 -31.74 -20.41 -15.51
N ILE A 125 -31.37 -19.99 -16.73
CA ILE A 125 -29.99 -20.09 -17.24
C ILE A 125 -29.30 -18.74 -17.00
N PRO A 126 -28.16 -18.70 -16.29
CA PRO A 126 -27.38 -17.48 -16.16
C PRO A 126 -26.79 -17.08 -17.51
N ARG A 127 -27.03 -15.83 -17.94
CA ARG A 127 -26.36 -15.25 -19.09
C ARG A 127 -25.48 -14.09 -18.64
N TYR A 128 -24.24 -14.13 -19.12
CA TYR A 128 -23.30 -13.03 -19.01
C TYR A 128 -23.52 -12.14 -20.23
N MET A 129 -23.76 -10.85 -20.02
CA MET A 129 -23.71 -9.86 -21.10
C MET A 129 -22.57 -8.89 -20.82
N ASP A 130 -21.78 -8.60 -21.85
CA ASP A 130 -20.94 -7.42 -21.88
C ASP A 130 -21.75 -6.18 -22.33
N GLU A 131 -21.18 -4.99 -22.19
CA GLU A 131 -21.79 -3.72 -22.62
C GLU A 131 -22.03 -3.64 -24.14
N SER A 132 -21.50 -4.59 -24.91
CA SER A 132 -21.64 -4.69 -26.36
C SER A 132 -22.79 -5.60 -26.79
N GLY A 133 -23.52 -6.18 -25.83
CA GLY A 133 -24.68 -7.05 -26.08
C GLY A 133 -24.32 -8.44 -26.60
N ASN A 134 -23.05 -8.85 -26.53
CA ASN A 134 -22.62 -10.16 -26.97
C ASN A 134 -22.81 -11.21 -25.86
N ARG A 135 -23.37 -12.35 -26.25
CA ARG A 135 -23.71 -13.49 -25.39
C ARG A 135 -22.62 -14.55 -25.45
N ASP A 136 -21.42 -14.21 -25.01
CA ASP A 136 -20.40 -15.23 -24.87
C ASP A 136 -20.43 -15.81 -23.44
N VAL A 137 -20.17 -17.11 -23.29
CA VAL A 137 -20.08 -17.78 -21.99
C VAL A 137 -18.61 -17.99 -21.67
N PHE A 138 -18.18 -17.54 -20.49
CA PHE A 138 -16.82 -17.73 -20.00
C PHE A 138 -16.67 -19.15 -19.45
N LYS A 139 -15.92 -20.02 -20.13
CA LYS A 139 -15.46 -21.30 -19.57
C LYS A 139 -13.96 -21.45 -19.82
N ASN A 140 -13.25 -22.01 -18.84
CA ASN A 140 -11.81 -22.32 -18.93
C ASN A 140 -10.94 -21.15 -19.43
N ASN A 141 -11.17 -19.93 -18.93
CA ASN A 141 -10.41 -18.72 -19.30
C ASN A 141 -10.36 -18.38 -20.80
N MET A 142 -11.32 -18.88 -21.61
CA MET A 142 -11.43 -18.54 -23.03
C MET A 142 -12.89 -18.32 -23.45
N TRP A 143 -13.11 -17.35 -24.34
CA TRP A 143 -14.41 -17.13 -24.97
C TRP A 143 -14.58 -18.13 -26.13
N GLN A 144 -15.55 -19.03 -26.00
CA GLN A 144 -15.97 -19.92 -27.08
C GLN A 144 -17.41 -19.62 -27.46
N LYS A 145 -17.67 -19.47 -28.75
CA LYS A 145 -19.01 -19.66 -29.31
C LYS A 145 -19.19 -21.16 -29.43
N ASP A 146 -20.23 -21.74 -28.80
CA ASP A 146 -20.86 -22.87 -29.45
C ASP A 146 -22.27 -23.19 -28.97
N ILE A 147 -23.05 -23.56 -29.98
CA ILE A 147 -24.29 -24.33 -29.93
C ILE A 147 -23.98 -25.65 -29.23
N ILE A 148 -24.83 -26.12 -28.31
CA ILE A 148 -25.24 -27.54 -28.19
C ILE A 148 -26.26 -27.71 -27.05
N LYS A 149 -27.26 -28.53 -27.37
CA LYS A 149 -28.37 -29.05 -26.55
C LYS A 149 -27.84 -29.92 -25.40
N ALA A 150 -28.50 -29.88 -24.24
CA ALA A 150 -28.36 -30.94 -23.25
C ALA A 150 -29.67 -31.14 -22.48
N ASP A 151 -30.12 -32.39 -22.48
CA ASP A 151 -31.29 -32.90 -21.76
C ASP A 151 -31.08 -32.82 -20.25
N THR A 152 -32.12 -32.45 -19.51
CA THR A 152 -32.10 -32.38 -18.04
C THR A 152 -33.05 -33.42 -17.45
N VAL A 153 -32.54 -34.24 -16.52
CA VAL A 153 -33.34 -35.10 -15.65
C VAL A 153 -33.60 -34.34 -14.35
N VAL A 154 -34.87 -34.22 -13.97
CA VAL A 154 -35.32 -33.52 -12.75
C VAL A 154 -35.60 -34.53 -11.65
N TYR A 155 -35.08 -34.29 -10.44
CA TYR A 155 -35.53 -34.97 -9.23
C TYR A 155 -36.57 -34.07 -8.53
N ASN A 156 -37.75 -34.63 -8.28
CA ASN A 156 -38.84 -33.95 -7.57
C ASN A 156 -38.72 -34.22 -6.06
N ALA A 157 -38.90 -33.15 -5.27
CA ALA A 157 -39.21 -33.22 -3.85
C ALA A 157 -40.74 -33.19 -3.67
#